data_AF-A0A3D3UE47-F1
#
_entry.id   AF-A0A3D3UE47-F1
#
_cell.length_a   1.000
_cell.length_b   1.000
_cell.length_c   1.000
_cell.angle_alpha   90.00
_cell.angle_beta   90.00
_cell.angle_gamma   90.00
#
_symmetry.space_group_name_H-M   'P 1'
#
loop_
_entity.id
_entity.type
_entity.pdbx_description
1 polymer ?
#
loop_
_entity_poly.entity_id
_entity_poly.type
_entity_poly.pdbx_seq_one_letter_code
_entity_poly.pdbx_strand_id
1 'polypeptide(L)'
;AAAQLAPSVRKLVAENDLDPSVIPASGKDGRLTKGDVLSQLEKVAREAPSVAAAAPAAKAPVTAPAGQDEREERVRMTRLRKTIAQRLKDAQNTAAMLTTFNE
;
A
#
# COMPACT_ATOMS: atom_id res chain seq x y z
N ALA A 1 -19.01 33.76 5.95
CA ALA A 1 -17.73 33.32 6.56
C ALA A 1 -17.22 32.06 5.83
N ALA A 2 -16.61 32.22 4.65
CA ALA A 2 -16.26 31.13 3.74
C ALA A 2 -14.73 30.95 3.57
N ALA A 3 -13.96 31.12 4.66
CA ALA A 3 -12.51 31.37 4.57
C ALA A 3 -11.61 30.54 5.50
N GLN A 4 -12.02 29.35 5.98
CA GLN A 4 -11.14 28.54 6.84
C GLN A 4 -10.62 27.23 6.23
N LEU A 5 -11.23 26.69 5.17
CA LEU A 5 -10.68 25.50 4.50
C LEU A 5 -9.77 25.90 3.32
N ALA A 6 -8.57 25.33 3.28
CA ALA A 6 -7.69 25.46 2.12
C ALA A 6 -8.36 24.85 0.87
N PRO A 7 -8.17 25.41 -0.34
CA PRO A 7 -8.83 24.91 -1.56
C PRO A 7 -8.59 23.41 -1.80
N SER A 8 -7.38 22.93 -1.49
CA SER A 8 -7.02 21.51 -1.62
C SER A 8 -7.78 20.61 -0.64
N VAL A 9 -8.02 21.09 0.57
CA VAL A 9 -8.79 20.38 1.60
C VAL A 9 -10.26 20.32 1.20
N ARG A 10 -10.82 21.42 0.70
CA ARG A 10 -12.21 21.47 0.21
C ARG A 10 -12.45 20.46 -0.92
N LYS A 11 -11.52 20.33 -1.88
CA LYS A 11 -11.60 19.33 -2.95
C LYS A 11 -11.57 17.90 -2.39
N LEU A 12 -10.61 17.58 -1.52
CA LEU A 12 -10.48 16.23 -0.95
C LEU A 12 -11.67 15.82 -0.09
N VAL A 13 -12.22 16.75 0.69
CA VAL A 13 -13.40 16.51 1.53
C VAL A 13 -14.64 16.26 0.65
N ALA A 14 -14.80 17.02 -0.44
CA ALA A 14 -15.90 16.83 -1.39
C ALA A 14 -15.76 15.54 -2.24
N GLU A 15 -14.54 15.13 -2.59
CA GLU A 15 -14.28 13.91 -3.37
C GLU A 15 -14.49 12.62 -2.56
N ASN A 16 -14.37 12.69 -1.24
CA ASN A 16 -14.45 11.53 -0.36
C ASN A 16 -15.67 11.57 0.58
N ASP A 17 -16.64 12.46 0.31
CA ASP A 17 -17.88 12.64 1.09
C ASP A 17 -17.64 12.74 2.62
N LEU A 18 -16.55 13.41 3.02
CA LEU A 18 -16.19 13.55 4.43
C LEU A 18 -16.84 14.79 5.04
N ASP A 19 -17.18 14.73 6.33
CA ASP A 19 -17.63 15.91 7.08
C ASP A 19 -16.42 16.61 7.72
N PRO A 20 -16.10 17.87 7.33
CA PRO A 20 -14.98 18.62 7.89
C PRO A 20 -15.16 18.96 9.38
N SER A 21 -16.35 18.80 9.94
CA SER A 21 -16.65 19.09 11.36
C SER A 21 -16.19 17.98 12.30
N VAL A 22 -16.05 16.75 11.79
CA VAL A 22 -15.70 15.55 12.57
C VAL A 22 -14.19 15.28 12.55
N ILE A 23 -13.46 15.91 11.62
CA ILE A 23 -12.03 15.73 11.45
C ILE A 23 -11.26 16.62 12.44
N PRO A 24 -10.38 16.07 13.29
CA PRO A 24 -9.56 16.87 14.19
C PRO A 24 -8.59 17.74 13.38
N ALA A 25 -8.72 19.06 13.51
CA ALA A 25 -7.86 20.02 12.82
C ALA A 25 -6.55 20.24 13.59
N SER A 26 -5.42 19.88 13.00
CA SER A 26 -4.08 20.04 13.62
C SER A 26 -3.33 21.30 13.18
N GLY A 27 -3.90 22.10 12.28
CA GLY A 27 -3.24 23.30 11.75
C GLY A 27 -3.26 24.48 12.71
N LYS A 28 -2.32 25.42 12.48
CA LYS A 28 -2.27 26.72 13.18
C LYS A 28 -3.63 27.43 13.04
N ASP A 29 -4.14 27.94 14.16
CA ASP A 29 -5.46 28.56 14.31
C ASP A 29 -6.66 27.60 14.13
N GLY A 30 -6.48 26.30 14.41
CA GLY A 30 -7.54 25.29 14.32
C GLY A 30 -7.92 24.94 12.88
N ARG A 31 -6.97 25.13 11.94
CA ARG A 31 -7.22 24.94 10.51
C ARG A 31 -7.06 23.48 10.11
N LEU A 32 -8.00 22.98 9.32
CA LEU A 32 -7.95 21.62 8.80
C LEU A 32 -6.89 21.52 7.68
N THR A 33 -5.93 20.60 7.85
CA THR A 33 -4.83 20.41 6.90
C THR A 33 -5.05 19.19 6.00
N LYS A 34 -4.29 19.09 4.91
CA LYS A 34 -4.33 17.91 4.02
C LYS A 34 -3.97 16.62 4.77
N GLY A 35 -3.03 16.70 5.72
CA GLY A 35 -2.62 15.56 6.54
C GLY A 35 -3.74 15.03 7.42
N ASP A 36 -4.59 15.92 7.95
CA ASP A 36 -5.72 15.53 8.80
C ASP A 36 -6.79 14.76 8.01
N VAL A 37 -7.09 15.22 6.79
CA VAL A 37 -8.04 14.52 5.88
C VAL A 37 -7.51 13.14 5.49
N LEU A 38 -6.23 13.04 5.12
CA LEU A 38 -5.62 11.77 4.74
C LEU A 38 -5.56 10.79 5.91
N SER A 39 -5.23 11.27 7.10
CA SER A 39 -5.21 10.44 8.31
C SER A 39 -6.61 9.93 8.66
N GLN A 40 -7.66 10.74 8.44
CA GLN A 40 -9.03 10.30 8.63
C GLN A 40 -9.44 9.26 7.58
N LEU A 41 -9.05 9.43 6.31
CA LEU A 41 -9.28 8.44 5.26
C LEU A 41 -8.61 7.09 5.58
N GLU A 42 -7.38 7.11 6.09
CA GLU A 42 -6.67 5.90 6.51
C GLU A 42 -7.36 5.24 7.72
N LYS A 43 -7.86 6.02 8.67
CA LYS A 43 -8.64 5.50 9.81
C LYS A 43 -9.96 4.88 9.37
N VAL A 44 -10.74 5.55 8.53
CA VAL A 44 -12.00 5.03 7.98
C VAL A 44 -11.76 3.77 7.15
N ALA A 45 -10.68 3.72 6.35
CA ALA A 45 -10.29 2.52 5.62
C ALA A 45 -9.87 1.36 6.54
N ARG A 46 -9.39 1.65 7.75
CA ARG A 46 -8.99 0.66 8.76
C ARG A 46 -10.14 0.23 9.67
N GLU A 47 -11.16 1.07 9.84
CA GLU A 47 -12.37 0.82 10.65
C GLU A 47 -13.56 0.30 9.83
N ALA A 48 -13.37 -0.12 8.58
CA ALA A 48 -14.38 -0.90 7.87
C ALA A 48 -14.76 -2.13 8.74
N PRO A 49 -16.04 -2.27 9.15
CA PRO A 49 -16.42 -3.31 10.09
C PRO A 49 -16.23 -4.68 9.43
N SER A 50 -15.31 -5.44 10.02
CA SER A 50 -15.21 -6.88 9.89
C SER A 50 -16.54 -7.51 10.28
N VAL A 51 -17.39 -7.77 9.29
CA VAL A 51 -18.50 -8.71 9.45
C VAL A 51 -17.90 -10.10 9.27
N ALA A 52 -17.77 -10.80 10.39
CA ALA A 52 -17.33 -12.18 10.45
C ALA A 52 -18.29 -13.08 9.65
N ALA A 53 -17.75 -13.84 8.70
CA ALA A 53 -18.34 -15.08 8.21
C ALA A 53 -17.23 -16.05 7.79
N ALA A 54 -17.12 -17.13 8.57
CA ALA A 54 -16.50 -18.43 8.29
C ALA A 54 -15.07 -18.49 7.72
N ALA A 55 -14.18 -19.06 8.54
CA ALA A 55 -12.85 -19.53 8.17
C ALA A 55 -12.88 -20.45 6.92
N PRO A 56 -11.81 -20.38 6.12
CA PRO A 56 -10.89 -21.51 6.10
C PRO A 56 -9.53 -21.10 6.68
N ALA A 57 -8.92 -22.07 7.35
CA ALA A 57 -7.60 -22.06 7.97
C ALA A 57 -6.66 -20.93 7.51
N ALA A 58 -6.29 -20.09 8.48
CA ALA A 58 -5.17 -19.19 8.37
C ALA A 58 -3.95 -19.96 7.87
N LYS A 59 -3.51 -19.66 6.64
CA LYS A 59 -2.09 -19.80 6.33
C LYS A 59 -1.39 -18.77 7.22
N ALA A 60 -0.78 -19.27 8.29
CA ALA A 60 0.12 -18.48 9.10
C ALA A 60 1.08 -17.74 8.15
N PRO A 61 1.25 -16.41 8.28
CA PRO A 61 2.34 -15.76 7.58
C PRO A 61 3.61 -16.41 8.09
N VAL A 62 4.37 -17.01 7.17
CA VAL A 62 5.74 -17.46 7.43
C VAL A 62 6.46 -16.30 8.10
N THR A 63 6.79 -16.48 9.38
CA THR A 63 7.59 -15.52 10.14
C THR A 63 8.89 -15.32 9.38
N ALA A 64 9.11 -14.10 8.88
CA ALA A 64 10.44 -13.69 8.46
C ALA A 64 11.39 -13.88 9.66
N PRO A 65 12.66 -14.28 9.46
CA PRO A 65 13.60 -14.39 10.55
C PRO A 65 13.73 -13.03 11.23
N ALA A 66 13.27 -12.96 12.48
CA ALA A 66 13.30 -11.76 13.29
C ALA A 66 14.76 -11.36 13.52
N GLY A 67 15.22 -10.32 12.83
CA GLY A 67 16.57 -9.76 13.03
C GLY A 67 17.21 -9.06 11.83
N GLN A 68 16.61 -9.12 10.63
CA GLN A 68 17.20 -8.51 9.41
C GLN A 68 16.31 -7.47 8.71
N ASP A 69 15.06 -7.32 9.14
CA ASP A 69 14.06 -6.54 8.39
C ASP A 69 14.37 -5.03 8.29
N GLU A 70 15.14 -4.45 9.20
CA GLU A 70 15.51 -3.03 9.13
C GLU A 70 16.62 -2.74 8.09
N ARG A 71 17.36 -3.76 7.65
CA ARG A 71 18.45 -3.61 6.67
C ARG A 71 18.02 -3.94 5.24
N GLU A 72 16.84 -4.52 5.06
CA GLU A 72 16.38 -5.03 3.77
C GLU A 72 15.01 -4.46 3.41
N GLU A 73 14.96 -3.69 2.31
CA GLU A 73 13.70 -3.21 1.76
C GLU A 73 13.16 -4.20 0.72
N ARG A 74 11.99 -4.78 1.00
CA ARG A 74 11.29 -5.64 0.05
C ARG A 74 10.45 -4.80 -0.92
N VAL A 75 10.98 -4.58 -2.11
CA VAL A 75 10.26 -3.87 -3.19
C VAL A 75 9.47 -4.85 -4.06
N ARG A 76 8.22 -4.51 -4.39
CA ARG A 76 7.39 -5.31 -5.29
C ARG A 76 7.93 -5.28 -6.72
N MET A 77 7.95 -6.44 -7.39
CA MET A 77 8.31 -6.51 -8.80
C MET A 77 7.33 -5.73 -9.67
N THR A 78 7.85 -5.00 -10.66
CA THR A 78 7.04 -4.44 -11.74
C THR A 78 6.48 -5.56 -12.62
N ARG A 79 5.37 -5.30 -13.32
CA ARG A 79 4.74 -6.30 -14.21
C ARG A 79 5.70 -6.79 -15.29
N LEU A 80 6.47 -5.89 -15.91
CA LEU A 80 7.48 -6.22 -16.90
C LEU A 80 8.57 -7.15 -16.31
N ARG A 81 9.12 -6.80 -15.14
CA ARG A 81 10.15 -7.60 -14.47
C ARG A 81 9.64 -9.00 -14.13
N LYS A 82 8.40 -9.10 -13.65
CA LYS A 82 7.76 -10.39 -13.35
C LYS A 82 7.63 -11.26 -14.60
N THR A 83 7.16 -10.70 -15.71
CA THR A 83 7.01 -11.44 -16.99
C THR A 83 8.35 -11.92 -17.54
N ILE A 84 9.39 -11.07 -17.49
CA ILE A 84 10.75 -11.45 -17.92
C ILE A 84 11.27 -12.59 -17.04
N ALA A 85 11.17 -12.45 -15.72
CA ALA A 85 11.63 -13.47 -14.77
C ALA A 85 10.93 -14.82 -15.00
N GLN A 86 9.62 -14.81 -15.22
CA GLN A 86 8.85 -16.02 -15.52
C GLN A 86 9.39 -16.70 -16.79
N ARG A 87 9.52 -15.95 -17.89
CA ARG A 87 10.01 -16.51 -19.17
C ARG A 87 11.43 -17.04 -19.09
N LEU A 88 12.33 -16.34 -18.39
CA LEU A 88 13.70 -16.79 -18.18
C LEU A 88 13.73 -18.09 -17.38
N LYS A 89 12.90 -18.19 -16.34
CA LYS A 89 12.82 -19.40 -15.52
C LYS A 89 12.21 -20.57 -16.29
N ASP A 90 11.18 -20.33 -17.08
CA ASP A 90 10.54 -21.35 -17.92
C ASP A 90 11.52 -21.88 -18.97
N ALA A 91 12.31 -21.01 -19.60
CA ALA A 91 13.34 -21.39 -20.56
C ALA A 91 14.43 -22.27 -19.92
N GLN A 92 14.91 -21.91 -18.72
CA GLN A 92 15.89 -22.73 -17.98
C GLN A 92 15.34 -24.10 -17.59
N ASN A 93 14.06 -24.16 -17.19
CA ASN A 93 13.46 -25.41 -16.75
C ASN A 93 13.14 -26.35 -17.92
N THR A 94 12.84 -25.78 -19.11
CA THR A 94 12.37 -26.53 -20.27
C THR A 94 13.50 -26.90 -21.23
N ALA A 95 14.46 -26.00 -21.44
CA ALA A 95 15.56 -26.22 -22.38
C ALA A 95 16.86 -26.58 -21.64
N ALA A 96 17.55 -27.62 -22.13
CA ALA A 96 18.92 -27.90 -21.69
C ALA A 96 19.87 -26.86 -22.32
N MET A 97 20.28 -25.88 -21.52
CA MET A 97 21.26 -24.88 -21.94
C MET A 97 22.66 -25.46 -21.83
N LEU A 98 23.29 -25.77 -22.97
CA LEU A 98 24.67 -26.27 -23.05
C LEU A 98 25.56 -25.17 -23.62
N THR A 99 26.57 -24.76 -22.86
CA THR A 99 27.64 -23.90 -23.37
C THR A 99 28.80 -24.78 -23.81
N THR A 100 29.08 -24.82 -25.10
CA THR A 100 30.28 -25.49 -25.63
C THR A 100 31.48 -24.57 -25.47
N PHE A 101 32.59 -25.08 -24.93
CA PHE A 101 33.87 -24.37 -24.91
C PHE A 101 34.78 -25.03 -25.97
N ASN A 102 35.25 -24.26 -26.94
CA ASN A 102 36.27 -24.70 -27.90
C ASN A 102 37.61 -24.15 -27.40
N GLU A 103 38.50 -25.05 -27.01
CA GLU A 103 39.91 -24.78 -26.80
C GLU A 103 40.73 -24.97 -28.08
#